data_AF-A0A6I5C7C4-F1
#
_entry.id   AF-A0A6I5C7C4-F1
#
_cell.length_a   1.000
_cell.length_b   1.000
_cell.length_c   1.000
_cell.angle_alpha   90.00
_cell.angle_beta   90.00
_cell.angle_gamma   90.00
#
_symmetry.space_group_name_H-M   'P 1'
#
loop_
_entity.id
_entity.type
_entity.pdbx_description
1 polymer ?
#
loop_
_entity_poly.entity_id
_entity_poly.type
_entity_poly.pdbx_seq_one_letter_code
_entity_poly.pdbx_strand_id
1 'polypeptide(L)' 'VYPFAPLARGQSLAVAISTYRGQVHYGLVADAEAVPDLHRLARAVTEEVETLITVCAP' A
#
# COMPACT_ATOMS: atom_id res chain seq x y z
N VAL A 1 -4.89 11.90 4.98
CA VAL A 1 -4.26 12.27 3.69
C VAL A 1 -3.97 10.97 2.97
N TYR A 2 -4.38 10.80 1.72
CA TYR A 2 -4.04 9.61 0.93
C TYR A 2 -2.94 9.98 -0.06
N PRO A 3 -1.73 9.41 0.07
CA PRO A 3 -0.66 9.70 -0.86
C PRO A 3 -1.00 9.10 -2.23
N PHE A 4 -0.64 9.80 -3.29
CA PHE A 4 -0.86 9.38 -4.66
C PHE A 4 0.46 9.49 -5.43
N ALA A 5 0.90 8.37 -6.01
CA ALA A 5 2.01 8.33 -6.95
C ALA A 5 1.46 7.94 -8.33
N PRO A 6 1.67 8.77 -9.37
CA PRO A 6 1.30 8.40 -10.73
C PRO A 6 2.02 7.12 -11.17
N LEU A 7 1.34 6.28 -11.95
CA LEU A 7 1.94 5.08 -12.51
C LEU A 7 2.94 5.47 -13.61
N ALA A 8 4.23 5.22 -13.37
CA ALA A 8 5.27 5.47 -14.35
C ALA A 8 5.12 4.51 -15.55
N ARG A 9 5.49 4.97 -16.75
CA ARG A 9 5.41 4.13 -17.96
C ARG A 9 6.21 2.83 -17.77
N GLY A 10 5.60 1.72 -18.14
CA GLY A 10 6.20 0.38 -18.03
C GLY A 10 6.21 -0.20 -16.62
N GLN A 11 5.57 0.45 -15.64
CA GLN A 11 5.37 -0.10 -14.31
C GLN A 11 3.93 -0.59 -14.15
N SER A 12 3.76 -1.71 -13.45
CA SER A 12 2.43 -2.29 -13.18
C SER A 12 1.82 -1.80 -11.86
N LEU A 13 2.65 -1.31 -10.93
CA LEU A 13 2.24 -0.83 -9.61
C LEU A 13 3.11 0.35 -9.17
N ALA A 14 2.49 1.38 -8.62
CA ALA A 14 3.12 2.45 -7.89
C ALA A 14 2.63 2.44 -6.43
N VAL A 15 3.57 2.53 -5.49
CA VAL A 15 3.31 2.56 -4.05
C VAL A 15 3.76 3.91 -3.50
N ALA A 16 2.85 4.59 -2.81
CA ALA A 16 3.12 5.85 -2.13
C ALA A 16 2.92 5.69 -0.62
N ILE A 17 3.84 6.23 0.17
CA ILE A 17 3.81 6.15 1.64
C ILE A 17 3.95 7.56 2.19
N SER A 18 3.06 7.93 3.12
CA SER A 18 3.13 9.20 3.82
C SER A 18 2.79 9.03 5.28
N THR A 19 3.57 9.65 6.15
CA THR A 19 3.24 9.78 7.57
C THR A 19 2.49 11.09 7.79
N TYR A 20 1.33 11.02 8.40
CA TYR A 20 0.52 12.20 8.72
C TYR A 20 -0.24 12.00 10.03
N ARG A 21 -0.10 12.96 10.95
CA ARG A 21 -0.76 12.94 12.28
C ARG A 21 -0.58 11.61 13.04
N GLY A 22 0.65 11.08 13.04
CA GLY A 22 0.98 9.85 13.75
C GLY A 22 0.38 8.58 13.13
N GLN A 23 -0.09 8.64 11.89
CA GLN A 23 -0.57 7.49 11.12
C GLN A 23 0.26 7.34 9.85
N VAL A 24 0.45 6.09 9.40
CA VAL A 24 1.04 5.77 8.10
C VAL A 24 -0.10 5.57 7.11
N HIS A 25 -0.02 6.25 5.97
CA HIS A 25 -0.97 6.11 4.88
C HIS A 25 -0.28 5.46 3.68
N TYR A 26 -0.89 4.41 3.15
CA TYR A 26 -0.45 3.72 1.93
C TYR A 26 -1.39 4.08 0.77
N GLY A 27 -0.81 4.42 -0.37
CA GLY A 27 -1.50 4.62 -1.64
C GLY A 27 -0.99 3.62 -2.67
N LEU A 28 -1.90 2.87 -3.28
CA LEU A 28 -1.59 1.87 -4.29
C LEU A 28 -2.30 2.26 -5.60
N VAL A 29 -1.52 2.42 -6.67
CA VAL A 29 -2.02 2.71 -8.01
C VAL A 29 -1.46 1.66 -8.94
N ALA A 30 -2.32 0.91 -9.63
CA ALA A 30 -1.87 -0.17 -10.49
C ALA A 30 -2.55 -0.13 -11.85
N ASP A 31 -1.88 -0.73 -12.82
CA ASP A 31 -2.51 -1.12 -14.07
C ASP A 31 -3.51 -2.26 -13.80
N ALA A 32 -4.76 -2.08 -14.22
CA ALA A 32 -5.85 -3.00 -13.90
C ALA A 32 -5.75 -4.34 -14.65
N GLU A 33 -5.08 -4.37 -15.79
CA GLU A 33 -4.84 -5.61 -16.55
C GLU A 33 -3.69 -6.41 -15.93
N ALA A 34 -2.61 -5.72 -15.55
CA ALA A 34 -1.43 -6.36 -14.96
C ALA A 34 -1.64 -6.76 -13.49
N VAL A 35 -2.47 -6.03 -12.73
CA VAL A 35 -2.74 -6.28 -11.29
C VAL A 35 -4.25 -6.25 -11.03
N PRO A 36 -5.01 -7.27 -11.52
CA PRO A 36 -6.46 -7.28 -11.44
C PRO A 36 -7.01 -7.42 -10.02
N ASP A 37 -6.21 -7.94 -9.09
CA ASP A 37 -6.57 -8.18 -7.69
C ASP A 37 -5.85 -7.25 -6.70
N LEU A 38 -5.60 -6.00 -7.12
CA LEU A 38 -4.99 -4.96 -6.27
C LEU A 38 -5.65 -4.82 -4.89
N HIS A 39 -6.97 -5.02 -4.80
CA HIS A 39 -7.71 -4.99 -3.53
C HIS A 39 -7.24 -6.07 -2.53
N ARG A 40 -6.81 -7.25 -3.01
CA ARG A 40 -6.25 -8.30 -2.14
C ARG A 40 -4.90 -7.87 -1.59
N LEU A 41 -4.04 -7.27 -2.42
CA LEU A 41 -2.77 -6.70 -1.98
C LEU A 41 -2.99 -5.61 -0.93
N ALA A 42 -3.94 -4.70 -1.16
CA ALA A 42 -4.26 -3.63 -0.20
C ALA A 42 -4.67 -4.19 1.17
N ARG A 43 -5.50 -5.25 1.17
CA ARG A 43 -5.90 -5.94 2.40
C ARG A 43 -4.71 -6.64 3.06
N ALA A 44 -3.95 -7.43 2.31
CA ALA A 44 -2.80 -8.17 2.81
C ALA A 44 -1.74 -7.24 3.44
N VAL A 45 -1.46 -6.09 2.83
CA VAL A 45 -0.53 -5.11 3.40
C VAL A 45 -0.98 -4.65 4.79
N THR A 46 -2.28 -4.46 4.98
CA THR A 46 -2.83 -4.05 6.29
C THR A 46 -2.71 -5.18 7.31
N GLU A 47 -3.13 -6.40 6.95
CA GLU A 47 -3.10 -7.59 7.80
C GLU A 47 -1.67 -7.99 8.21
N GLU A 48 -0.72 -7.96 7.28
CA GLU A 48 0.67 -8.34 7.53
C GLU A 48 1.41 -7.29 8.37
N VAL A 49 1.13 -6.00 8.16
CA VAL A 49 1.71 -4.94 9.01
C VAL A 49 1.16 -5.03 10.44
N GLU A 50 -0.13 -5.28 10.61
CA GLU A 50 -0.73 -5.52 11.93
C GLU A 50 -0.09 -6.74 12.61
N THR A 51 0.11 -7.82 11.87
CA THR A 51 0.79 -9.03 12.36
C THR A 51 2.21 -8.72 12.80
N LEU A 52 2.98 -7.98 11.97
CA LEU A 52 4.34 -7.58 12.27
C LEU A 52 4.43 -6.71 13.53
N ILE A 53 3.52 -5.73 13.67
CA ILE A 53 3.45 -4.89 14.88
C ILE A 53 3.15 -5.74 16.12
N THR A 54 2.22 -6.70 16.00
CA THR A 54 1.83 -7.58 17.10
C THR A 54 3.01 -8.42 17.59
N VAL A 55 3.81 -8.99 16.69
CA VAL A 55 4.96 -9.82 17.09
C VAL A 55 6.16 -9.02 17.59
N CYS A 56 6.23 -7.72 17.28
CA CYS A 56 7.29 -6.82 17.74
C CYS A 56 6.88 -5.99 18.97
N ALA A 57 5.64 -6.12 19.45
CA ALA A 57 5.19 -5.44 20.66
C ALA A 57 5.98 -5.95 21.88
N PRO A 58 6.39 -5.05 22.81
CA PRO A 58 7.17 -5.40 23.99
C PRO A 58 6.39 -6.22 25.02
#